data_AF-A0A531MM95-F1
#
_entry.id   AF-A0A531MM95-F1
#
_cell.length_a   1.000
_cell.length_b   1.000
_cell.length_c   1.000
_cell.angle_alpha   90.00
_cell.angle_beta   90.00
_cell.angle_gamma   90.00
#
_symmetry.space_group_name_H-M   'P 1'
#
loop_
_entity.id
_entity.type
_entity.pdbx_description
1 polymer ?
#
loop_
_entity_poly.entity_id
_entity_poly.type
_entity_poly.pdbx_seq_one_letter_code
_entity_poly.pdbx_strand_id
1 'polypeptide(L)'
;MTAHDARLHAFRSDLADARLKGEVSAERFVAGLPARISVPVADLRKAPRWDAGVNTQAVFGDDVLVFEEREGWAWIQAERDGYVGYVADTVLGARDHAPTHVVSVPRTFLYPGPDLRIPVSGQLSMGSAVTVTGSAETRGTPYALLSSGQALIAAHLRSIGEVATDYVSVAEGFLGTPYLWGGVSGFGIDCSGLVQ
;
A
#
# COMPACT_ATOMS: atom_id res chain seq x y z
N MET A 1 -2.10 31.14 -8.11
CA MET A 1 -2.57 29.74 -8.03
C MET A 1 -1.42 28.85 -8.43
N THR A 2 -0.80 28.16 -7.48
CA THR A 2 0.07 27.04 -7.80
C THR A 2 -0.78 26.00 -8.52
N ALA A 3 -0.40 25.66 -9.75
CA ALA A 3 -1.11 24.64 -10.52
C ALA A 3 -1.07 23.31 -9.75
N HIS A 4 -2.22 22.64 -9.63
CA HIS A 4 -2.27 21.31 -9.02
C HIS A 4 -1.43 20.32 -9.84
N ASP A 5 -0.63 19.50 -9.16
CA ASP A 5 0.07 18.39 -9.79
C ASP A 5 -0.89 17.21 -9.92
N ALA A 6 -1.17 16.78 -11.15
CA ALA A 6 -2.06 15.65 -11.45
C ALA A 6 -1.57 14.30 -10.90
N ARG A 7 -0.29 14.22 -10.49
CA ARG A 7 0.26 13.06 -9.79
C ARG A 7 -0.15 13.02 -8.32
N LEU A 8 -0.53 14.15 -7.73
CA LEU A 8 -0.84 14.28 -6.31
C LEU A 8 -2.27 14.77 -6.04
N HIS A 9 -3.00 15.13 -7.10
CA HIS A 9 -4.39 15.58 -7.04
C HIS A 9 -5.17 14.84 -8.14
N ALA A 10 -6.25 14.18 -7.77
CA ALA A 10 -7.02 13.35 -8.69
C ALA A 10 -7.85 14.20 -9.64
N PHE A 11 -7.26 14.64 -10.75
CA PHE A 11 -7.96 15.27 -11.85
C PHE A 11 -7.42 14.87 -13.23
N ARG A 12 -8.33 14.75 -14.18
CA ARG A 12 -8.14 14.63 -15.63
C ARG A 12 -9.22 15.48 -16.32
N SER A 13 -9.12 15.69 -17.63
CA SER A 13 -10.02 16.61 -18.35
C SER A 13 -11.51 16.24 -18.25
N ASP A 14 -11.83 14.96 -18.12
CA ASP A 14 -13.20 14.45 -18.05
C ASP A 14 -13.64 14.09 -16.62
N LEU A 15 -12.73 13.92 -15.67
CA LEU A 15 -13.05 13.48 -14.31
C LEU A 15 -12.11 14.11 -13.28
N ALA A 16 -12.68 14.68 -12.22
CA ALA A 16 -11.92 15.11 -11.06
C ALA A 16 -12.58 14.67 -9.75
N ASP A 17 -11.78 14.65 -8.70
CA ASP A 17 -12.26 14.58 -7.34
C ASP A 17 -13.13 15.80 -7.01
N ALA A 18 -14.30 15.55 -6.40
CA ALA A 18 -15.21 16.58 -5.90
C ALA A 18 -14.55 17.61 -4.97
N ARG A 19 -13.48 17.25 -4.26
CA ARG A 19 -12.69 18.17 -3.42
C ARG A 19 -12.00 19.28 -4.22
N LEU A 20 -11.75 19.09 -5.53
CA LEU A 20 -11.06 20.04 -6.39
C LEU A 20 -12.02 20.96 -7.18
N LYS A 21 -13.32 20.94 -6.86
CA LYS A 21 -14.33 21.70 -7.57
C LYS A 21 -14.08 23.20 -7.43
N GLY A 22 -13.89 23.89 -8.56
CA GLY A 22 -13.55 25.32 -8.60
C GLY A 22 -12.04 25.59 -8.59
N GLU A 23 -11.22 24.57 -8.36
CA GLU A 23 -9.75 24.66 -8.39
C GLU A 23 -9.17 24.11 -9.69
N VAL A 24 -9.83 23.11 -10.29
CA VAL A 24 -9.47 22.49 -11.57
C VAL A 24 -10.65 22.49 -12.56
N SER A 25 -10.35 22.29 -13.85
CA SER A 25 -11.36 22.10 -14.90
C SER A 25 -11.51 20.61 -15.23
N ALA A 26 -12.74 20.09 -15.11
CA ALA A 26 -13.11 18.73 -15.52
C ALA A 26 -14.58 18.68 -15.93
N GLU A 27 -14.96 17.74 -16.82
CA GLU A 27 -16.36 17.56 -17.24
C GLU A 27 -17.28 17.13 -16.10
N ARG A 28 -16.80 16.27 -15.20
CA ARG A 28 -17.53 15.83 -14.00
C ARG A 28 -16.64 15.72 -12.77
N PHE A 29 -17.27 15.89 -11.61
CA PHE A 29 -16.66 15.80 -10.30
C PHE A 29 -17.33 14.69 -9.48
N VAL A 30 -16.56 13.79 -8.89
CA VAL A 30 -17.08 12.66 -8.10
C VAL A 30 -16.38 12.53 -6.76
N ALA A 31 -17.09 12.01 -5.76
CA ALA A 31 -16.45 11.58 -4.52
C ALA A 31 -15.74 10.24 -4.74
N GLY A 32 -14.52 10.12 -4.23
CA GLY A 32 -13.79 8.86 -4.25
C GLY A 32 -14.44 7.84 -3.31
N LEU A 33 -14.53 6.59 -3.77
CA LEU A 33 -15.03 5.47 -2.98
C LEU A 33 -13.88 4.83 -2.18
N PRO A 34 -14.01 4.62 -0.85
CA PRO A 34 -12.96 3.99 -0.05
C PRO A 34 -12.70 2.54 -0.46
N ALA A 35 -11.45 2.21 -0.76
CA ALA A 35 -10.95 0.85 -0.97
C ALA A 35 -9.57 0.67 -0.31
N ARG A 36 -9.02 -0.54 -0.37
CA ARG A 36 -7.71 -0.87 0.18
C ARG A 36 -6.92 -1.78 -0.74
N ILE A 37 -5.61 -1.63 -0.78
CA ILE A 37 -4.72 -2.55 -1.52
C ILE A 37 -4.73 -3.94 -0.86
N SER A 38 -5.09 -4.97 -1.62
CA SER A 38 -5.24 -6.36 -1.15
C SER A 38 -4.10 -7.28 -1.59
N VAL A 39 -3.14 -6.77 -2.37
CA VAL A 39 -1.94 -7.50 -2.83
C VAL A 39 -0.68 -6.97 -2.13
N PRO A 40 0.43 -7.74 -2.06
CA PRO A 40 1.66 -7.30 -1.42
C PRO A 40 2.19 -5.95 -1.89
N VAL A 41 2.21 -5.74 -3.21
CA VAL A 41 2.67 -4.52 -3.89
C VAL A 41 1.82 -4.31 -5.13
N ALA A 42 1.27 -3.12 -5.30
CA ALA A 42 0.49 -2.69 -6.44
C ALA A 42 1.17 -1.53 -7.17
N ASP A 43 1.42 -1.67 -8.47
CA ASP A 43 1.97 -0.59 -9.29
C ASP A 43 0.89 0.45 -9.62
N LEU A 44 1.12 1.72 -9.24
CA LEU A 44 0.30 2.84 -9.69
C LEU A 44 0.86 3.37 -11.02
N ARG A 45 0.15 3.08 -12.10
CA ARG A 45 0.58 3.37 -13.48
C ARG A 45 0.06 4.71 -13.98
N LYS A 46 0.76 5.29 -14.95
CA LYS A 46 0.38 6.55 -15.62
C LYS A 46 -0.89 6.44 -16.47
N ALA A 47 -1.21 5.25 -16.96
CA ALA A 47 -2.34 4.99 -17.84
C ALA A 47 -2.86 3.56 -17.62
N PRO A 48 -4.13 3.26 -17.99
CA PRO A 48 -4.75 1.94 -17.80
C PRO A 48 -4.28 0.94 -18.86
N ARG A 49 -2.97 0.64 -18.86
CA ARG A 49 -2.33 -0.33 -19.75
C ARG A 49 -1.07 -0.90 -19.10
N TRP A 50 -0.76 -2.16 -19.38
CA TRP A 50 0.33 -2.90 -18.73
C TRP A 50 1.74 -2.41 -19.09
N ASP A 51 1.88 -1.76 -20.25
CA ASP A 51 3.14 -1.16 -20.72
C ASP A 51 3.30 0.31 -20.30
N ALA A 52 2.31 0.89 -19.61
CA ALA A 52 2.46 2.23 -19.04
C ALA A 52 3.48 2.23 -17.90
N GLY A 53 4.31 3.27 -17.88
CA GLY A 53 5.27 3.49 -16.80
C GLY A 53 4.59 3.61 -15.44
N VAL A 54 5.30 3.14 -14.41
CA VAL A 54 4.92 3.22 -13.00
C VAL A 54 5.33 4.58 -12.43
N ASN A 55 4.40 5.23 -11.71
CA ASN A 55 4.65 6.49 -11.01
C ASN A 55 5.14 6.24 -9.58
N THR A 56 4.50 5.30 -8.91
CA THR A 56 4.80 4.86 -7.54
C THR A 56 4.21 3.46 -7.35
N GLN A 57 4.41 2.88 -6.18
CA GLN A 57 3.75 1.68 -5.73
C GLN A 57 2.88 1.97 -4.51
N ALA A 58 1.92 1.10 -4.24
CA ALA A 58 1.25 0.99 -2.95
C ALA A 58 1.49 -0.41 -2.40
N VAL A 59 1.48 -0.59 -1.09
CA VAL A 59 1.69 -1.87 -0.42
C VAL A 59 0.41 -2.37 0.21
N PHE A 60 0.37 -3.67 0.53
CA PHE A 60 -0.78 -4.30 1.18
C PHE A 60 -1.28 -3.48 2.36
N GLY A 61 -2.58 -3.23 2.42
CA GLY A 61 -3.18 -2.49 3.52
C GLY A 61 -3.21 -0.97 3.35
N ASP A 62 -2.54 -0.41 2.32
CA ASP A 62 -2.68 1.01 2.00
C ASP A 62 -4.13 1.32 1.64
N ASP A 63 -4.67 2.36 2.28
CA ASP A 63 -5.99 2.90 2.00
C ASP A 63 -5.93 3.82 0.77
N VAL A 64 -6.91 3.66 -0.12
CA VAL A 64 -7.02 4.42 -1.38
C VAL A 64 -8.46 4.87 -1.64
N LEU A 65 -8.61 5.97 -2.38
CA LEU A 65 -9.89 6.42 -2.91
C LEU A 65 -9.99 6.05 -4.40
N VAL A 66 -11.08 5.41 -4.80
CA VAL A 66 -11.36 5.00 -6.19
C VAL A 66 -12.33 5.99 -6.84
N PHE A 67 -11.95 6.55 -7.98
CA PHE A 67 -12.77 7.56 -8.69
C PHE A 67 -13.44 7.00 -9.95
N GLU A 68 -12.86 5.98 -10.56
CA GLU A 68 -13.40 5.31 -11.74
C GLU A 68 -12.91 3.87 -11.79
N GLU A 69 -13.81 2.94 -12.13
CA GLU A 69 -13.46 1.58 -12.53
C GLU A 69 -13.98 1.35 -13.95
N ARG A 70 -13.09 0.91 -14.84
CA ARG A 70 -13.42 0.70 -16.26
C ARG A 70 -12.44 -0.27 -16.90
N GLU A 71 -12.97 -1.28 -17.59
CA GLU A 71 -12.19 -2.25 -18.40
C GLU A 71 -11.03 -2.91 -17.62
N GLY A 72 -11.25 -3.34 -16.38
CA GLY A 72 -10.23 -4.00 -15.56
C GLY A 72 -9.26 -3.06 -14.82
N TRP A 73 -9.48 -1.75 -14.92
CA TRP A 73 -8.63 -0.75 -14.28
C TRP A 73 -9.43 0.13 -13.31
N ALA A 74 -8.79 0.48 -12.21
CA ALA A 74 -9.26 1.49 -11.28
C ALA A 74 -8.34 2.71 -11.33
N TRP A 75 -8.91 3.91 -11.44
CA TRP A 75 -8.19 5.16 -11.27
C TRP A 75 -8.37 5.63 -9.83
N ILE A 76 -7.25 5.71 -9.10
CA ILE A 76 -7.23 5.84 -7.65
C ILE A 76 -6.35 6.99 -7.19
N GLN A 77 -6.55 7.40 -5.93
CA GLN A 77 -5.59 8.19 -5.17
C GLN A 77 -5.22 7.45 -3.88
N ALA A 78 -3.93 7.27 -3.63
CA ALA A 78 -3.42 6.74 -2.37
C ALA A 78 -3.60 7.75 -1.23
N GLU A 79 -4.13 7.32 -0.09
CA GLU A 79 -4.33 8.21 1.06
C GLU A 79 -3.04 8.48 1.83
N ARG A 80 -2.05 7.58 1.75
CA ARG A 80 -0.77 7.71 2.46
C ARG A 80 0.04 8.93 2.02
N ASP A 81 0.16 9.12 0.71
CA ASP A 81 1.07 10.11 0.11
C ASP A 81 0.40 10.97 -0.98
N GLY A 82 -0.89 10.75 -1.24
CA GLY A 82 -1.67 11.50 -2.22
C GLY A 82 -1.44 11.10 -3.67
N TYR A 83 -0.61 10.10 -3.97
CA TYR A 83 -0.30 9.73 -5.35
C TYR A 83 -1.53 9.23 -6.12
N VAL A 84 -1.63 9.66 -7.37
CA VAL A 84 -2.71 9.32 -8.29
C VAL A 84 -2.19 8.44 -9.41
N GLY A 85 -2.94 7.40 -9.74
CA GLY A 85 -2.57 6.48 -10.80
C GLY A 85 -3.65 5.44 -11.11
N TYR A 86 -3.32 4.57 -12.06
CA TYR A 86 -4.13 3.44 -12.45
C TYR A 86 -3.59 2.16 -11.85
N VAL A 87 -4.46 1.34 -11.28
CA VAL A 87 -4.16 -0.02 -10.81
C VAL A 87 -5.12 -0.99 -11.49
N ALA A 88 -4.77 -2.28 -11.56
CA ALA A 88 -5.76 -3.29 -11.93
C ALA A 88 -6.82 -3.37 -10.83
N ASP A 89 -8.10 -3.42 -11.19
CA ASP A 89 -9.21 -3.45 -10.22
C ASP A 89 -9.09 -4.63 -9.22
N THR A 90 -8.58 -5.77 -9.68
CA THR A 90 -8.33 -6.99 -8.88
C THR A 90 -7.36 -6.81 -7.71
N VAL A 91 -6.59 -5.71 -7.65
CA VAL A 91 -5.69 -5.44 -6.51
C VAL A 91 -6.38 -4.71 -5.36
N LEU A 92 -7.65 -4.34 -5.54
CA LEU A 92 -8.45 -3.63 -4.56
C LEU A 92 -9.31 -4.61 -3.75
N GLY A 93 -9.45 -4.32 -2.46
CA GLY A 93 -10.36 -4.99 -1.54
C GLY A 93 -11.16 -3.97 -0.73
N ALA A 94 -12.18 -4.47 -0.03
CA ALA A 94 -13.00 -3.68 0.88
C ALA A 94 -12.22 -3.31 2.15
N ARG A 95 -12.67 -2.23 2.83
CA ARG A 95 -12.13 -1.80 4.14
C ARG A 95 -12.87 -2.47 5.30
N ASP A 96 -13.02 -3.79 5.26
CA ASP A 96 -13.86 -4.54 6.21
C ASP A 96 -13.34 -4.49 7.66
N HIS A 97 -12.02 -4.35 7.82
CA HIS A 97 -11.36 -4.31 9.12
C HIS A 97 -10.36 -3.15 9.19
N ALA A 98 -10.43 -2.34 10.24
CA ALA A 98 -9.42 -1.32 10.48
C ALA A 98 -8.05 -1.98 10.79
N PRO A 99 -6.95 -1.56 10.15
CA PRO A 99 -5.63 -2.06 10.49
C PRO A 99 -5.30 -1.71 11.94
N THR A 100 -4.58 -2.61 12.62
CA THR A 100 -4.14 -2.39 14.00
C THR A 100 -2.62 -2.31 14.10
N HIS A 101 -1.91 -2.89 13.13
CA HIS A 101 -0.46 -2.96 13.10
C HIS A 101 0.07 -2.67 11.70
N VAL A 102 1.36 -2.34 11.64
CA VAL A 102 2.13 -2.26 10.39
C VAL A 102 3.35 -3.15 10.47
N VAL A 103 3.76 -3.71 9.33
CA VAL A 103 5.03 -4.43 9.20
C VAL A 103 6.18 -3.43 9.41
N SER A 104 7.09 -3.77 10.32
CA SER A 104 8.20 -2.92 10.77
C SER A 104 9.58 -3.43 10.34
N VAL A 105 9.63 -4.54 9.61
CA VAL A 105 10.85 -5.10 9.01
C VAL A 105 10.79 -4.99 7.48
N PRO A 106 11.92 -4.93 6.75
CA PRO A 106 11.92 -4.72 5.31
C PRO A 106 11.03 -5.70 4.52
N ARG A 107 11.04 -6.97 4.93
CA ARG A 107 10.32 -8.09 4.30
C ARG A 107 9.89 -9.11 5.35
N THR A 108 8.69 -9.65 5.21
CA THR A 108 8.19 -10.74 6.04
C THR A 108 7.30 -11.69 5.25
N PHE A 109 6.93 -12.83 5.84
CA PHE A 109 6.16 -13.89 5.21
C PHE A 109 4.86 -14.15 5.93
N LEU A 110 3.79 -14.34 5.16
CA LEU A 110 2.47 -14.74 5.64
C LEU A 110 2.39 -16.27 5.70
N TYR A 111 2.02 -16.80 6.84
CA TYR A 111 1.81 -18.23 7.04
C TYR A 111 0.31 -18.55 7.11
N PRO A 112 -0.18 -19.68 6.55
CA PRO A 112 -1.56 -20.14 6.74
C PRO A 112 -1.97 -20.39 8.21
N GLY A 113 -0.99 -20.51 9.10
CA GLY A 113 -1.18 -20.66 10.54
C GLY A 113 0.11 -20.29 11.28
N PRO A 114 0.10 -20.28 12.63
CA PRO A 114 1.21 -19.78 13.44
C PRO A 114 2.39 -20.77 13.49
N ASP A 115 3.01 -21.07 12.36
CA ASP A 115 4.08 -22.06 12.26
C ASP A 115 4.97 -21.84 11.03
N LEU A 116 6.26 -21.55 11.26
CA LEU A 116 7.28 -21.39 10.20
C LEU A 116 7.49 -22.62 9.30
N ARG A 117 7.04 -23.80 9.71
CA ARG A 117 7.17 -25.04 8.91
C ARG A 117 6.06 -25.21 7.89
N ILE A 118 4.99 -24.42 7.98
CA ILE A 118 3.93 -24.41 6.97
C ILE A 118 4.45 -23.61 5.76
N PRO A 119 4.27 -24.11 4.52
CA PRO A 119 4.61 -23.34 3.33
C PRO A 119 3.97 -21.95 3.36
N VAL A 120 4.77 -20.94 3.06
CA VAL A 120 4.31 -19.54 3.07
C VAL A 120 3.19 -19.35 2.05
N SER A 121 2.21 -18.54 2.44
CA SER A 121 1.05 -18.16 1.61
C SER A 121 1.23 -16.81 0.93
N GLY A 122 2.26 -16.06 1.29
CA GLY A 122 2.56 -14.75 0.72
C GLY A 122 3.71 -14.07 1.45
N GLN A 123 3.95 -12.83 1.05
CA GLN A 123 5.01 -11.98 1.58
C GLN A 123 4.50 -10.54 1.68
N LEU A 124 4.97 -9.82 2.69
CA LEU A 124 4.65 -8.41 2.90
C LEU A 124 5.94 -7.61 3.06
N SER A 125 5.85 -6.31 2.84
CA SER A 125 6.96 -5.38 3.03
C SER A 125 6.69 -4.44 4.20
N MET A 126 7.72 -3.75 4.68
CA MET A 126 7.56 -2.66 5.63
C MET A 126 6.48 -1.69 5.15
N GLY A 127 5.70 -1.16 6.10
CA GLY A 127 4.58 -0.28 5.79
C GLY A 127 3.28 -1.01 5.46
N SER A 128 3.31 -2.31 5.13
CA SER A 128 2.08 -3.07 4.97
C SER A 128 1.23 -3.06 6.24
N ALA A 129 -0.03 -2.66 6.13
CA ALA A 129 -0.95 -2.53 7.24
C ALA A 129 -1.84 -3.77 7.38
N VAL A 130 -1.95 -4.30 8.60
CA VAL A 130 -2.68 -5.54 8.88
C VAL A 130 -3.58 -5.39 10.10
N THR A 131 -4.68 -6.16 10.14
CA THR A 131 -5.54 -6.28 11.32
C THR A 131 -5.18 -7.55 12.07
N VAL A 132 -4.56 -7.38 13.24
CA VAL A 132 -4.31 -8.46 14.20
C VAL A 132 -5.56 -8.69 15.05
N THR A 133 -6.02 -9.94 15.10
CA THR A 133 -7.22 -10.38 15.83
C THR A 133 -6.90 -11.30 17.01
N GLY A 134 -5.65 -11.74 17.13
CA GLY A 134 -5.20 -12.58 18.24
C GLY A 134 -3.70 -12.87 18.17
N SER A 135 -3.25 -13.72 19.08
CA SER A 135 -1.86 -14.16 19.17
C SER A 135 -1.77 -15.65 19.42
N ALA A 136 -0.69 -16.26 18.98
CA ALA A 136 -0.35 -17.65 19.26
C ALA A 136 1.16 -17.80 19.49
N GLU A 137 1.57 -18.88 20.14
CA GLU A 137 2.98 -19.24 20.23
C GLU A 137 3.18 -20.68 19.79
N THR A 138 4.14 -20.89 18.89
CA THR A 138 4.52 -22.22 18.43
C THR A 138 6.03 -22.35 18.55
N ARG A 139 6.49 -23.30 19.36
CA ARG A 139 7.93 -23.60 19.55
C ARG A 139 8.74 -22.37 19.98
N GLY A 140 8.18 -21.54 20.87
CA GLY A 140 8.84 -20.33 21.38
C GLY A 140 8.83 -19.14 20.41
N THR A 141 8.20 -19.27 19.24
CA THR A 141 7.99 -18.13 18.33
C THR A 141 6.60 -17.54 18.56
N PRO A 142 6.47 -16.27 18.94
CA PRO A 142 5.20 -15.58 19.01
C PRO A 142 4.71 -15.14 17.62
N TYR A 143 3.42 -15.33 17.37
CA TYR A 143 2.74 -14.97 16.13
C TYR A 143 1.57 -14.05 16.41
N ALA A 144 1.35 -13.11 15.49
CA ALA A 144 0.11 -12.36 15.38
C ALA A 144 -0.83 -13.09 14.40
N LEU A 145 -2.06 -13.34 14.82
CA LEU A 145 -3.12 -13.90 13.98
C LEU A 145 -3.87 -12.76 13.31
N LEU A 146 -4.10 -12.86 12.00
CA LEU A 146 -4.72 -11.83 11.19
C LEU A 146 -6.21 -12.09 10.96
N SER A 147 -6.95 -11.05 10.61
CA SER A 147 -8.36 -11.17 10.21
C SER A 147 -8.58 -12.06 8.98
N SER A 148 -7.55 -12.25 8.14
CA SER A 148 -7.58 -13.18 7.00
C SER A 148 -7.46 -14.65 7.40
N GLY A 149 -7.19 -14.95 8.67
CA GLY A 149 -6.87 -16.30 9.17
C GLY A 149 -5.40 -16.69 9.04
N GLN A 150 -4.57 -15.84 8.41
CA GLN A 150 -3.12 -16.03 8.32
C GLN A 150 -2.40 -15.61 9.61
N ALA A 151 -1.11 -15.91 9.70
CA ALA A 151 -0.24 -15.50 10.79
C ALA A 151 1.05 -14.83 10.30
N LEU A 152 1.56 -13.90 11.11
CA LEU A 152 2.86 -13.25 10.97
C LEU A 152 3.68 -13.45 12.24
N ILE A 153 5.01 -13.41 12.14
CA ILE A 153 5.87 -13.34 13.33
C ILE A 153 5.58 -12.02 14.06
N ALA A 154 5.21 -12.08 15.34
CA ALA A 154 4.76 -10.89 16.08
C ALA A 154 5.83 -9.79 16.14
N ALA A 155 7.11 -10.17 16.25
CA ALA A 155 8.24 -9.24 16.29
C ALA A 155 8.46 -8.44 14.99
N HIS A 156 7.79 -8.82 13.89
CA HIS A 156 7.85 -8.09 12.62
C HIS A 156 6.79 -7.00 12.50
N LEU A 157 5.96 -6.83 13.54
CA LEU A 157 4.87 -5.87 13.57
C LEU A 157 5.13 -4.81 14.64
N ARG A 158 4.59 -3.62 14.41
CA ARG A 158 4.42 -2.56 15.41
C ARG A 158 2.98 -2.05 15.39
N SER A 159 2.49 -1.53 16.50
CA SER A 159 1.13 -0.96 16.53
C SER A 159 1.04 0.25 15.61
N ILE A 160 -0.15 0.51 15.03
CA ILE A 160 -0.37 1.76 14.31
C ILE A 160 -0.20 2.95 15.26
N GLY A 161 0.49 3.99 14.78
CA GLY A 161 0.84 5.17 15.57
C GLY A 161 2.21 5.09 16.25
N GLU A 162 2.81 3.90 16.34
CA GLU A 162 4.20 3.77 16.80
C GLU A 162 5.16 4.12 15.66
N VAL A 163 6.06 5.06 15.91
CA VAL A 163 7.06 5.54 14.95
C VAL A 163 8.44 5.11 15.43
N ALA A 164 9.29 4.67 14.49
CA ALA A 164 10.69 4.39 14.79
C ALA A 164 11.41 5.68 15.23
N THR A 165 12.16 5.60 16.32
CA THR A 165 12.90 6.76 16.85
C THR A 165 14.13 7.11 16.03
N ASP A 166 14.69 6.12 15.32
CA ASP A 166 15.86 6.28 14.45
C ASP A 166 15.52 5.85 13.02
N TYR A 167 15.21 6.84 12.18
CA TYR A 167 14.92 6.63 10.76
C TYR A 167 16.17 6.25 9.95
N VAL A 168 17.38 6.54 10.46
CA VAL A 168 18.63 6.13 9.80
C VAL A 168 18.79 4.61 9.93
N SER A 169 18.62 4.07 11.14
CA SER A 169 18.61 2.62 11.36
C SER A 169 17.54 1.90 10.51
N VAL A 170 16.36 2.52 10.34
CA VAL A 170 15.32 1.97 9.45
C VAL A 170 15.80 1.94 8.00
N ALA A 171 16.36 3.05 7.50
CA ALA A 171 16.89 3.14 6.14
C ALA A 171 18.06 2.16 5.91
N GLU A 172 18.94 1.98 6.89
CA GLU A 172 20.04 1.00 6.84
C GLU A 172 19.52 -0.45 6.72
N GLY A 173 18.34 -0.75 7.25
CA GLY A 173 17.65 -2.04 7.07
C GLY A 173 17.34 -2.36 5.59
N PHE A 174 17.33 -1.37 4.72
CA PHE A 174 17.13 -1.54 3.27
C PHE A 174 18.43 -1.60 2.46
N LEU A 175 19.61 -1.55 3.09
CA LEU A 175 20.88 -1.70 2.37
C LEU A 175 20.89 -2.99 1.53
N GLY A 176 21.32 -2.84 0.27
CA GLY A 176 21.33 -3.92 -0.72
C GLY A 176 19.99 -4.17 -1.43
N THR A 177 18.92 -3.45 -1.09
CA THR A 177 17.66 -3.48 -1.85
C THR A 177 17.90 -2.86 -3.24
N PRO A 178 17.51 -3.54 -4.35
CA PRO A 178 17.76 -3.03 -5.68
C PRO A 178 16.97 -1.75 -5.96
N TYR A 179 17.55 -0.87 -6.78
CA TYR A 179 16.83 0.29 -7.26
C TYR A 179 15.70 -0.13 -8.21
N LEU A 180 14.48 0.30 -7.91
CA LEU A 180 13.31 0.12 -8.77
C LEU A 180 12.62 1.46 -8.93
N TRP A 181 12.51 1.94 -10.17
CA TRP A 181 11.80 3.19 -10.45
C TRP A 181 10.33 3.13 -10.01
N GLY A 182 9.89 4.06 -9.16
CA GLY A 182 8.57 4.05 -8.53
C GLY A 182 8.44 3.04 -7.39
N GLY A 183 9.53 2.41 -6.97
CA GLY A 183 9.54 1.37 -5.95
C GLY A 183 9.47 1.94 -4.54
N VAL A 184 8.62 1.35 -3.69
CA VAL A 184 8.39 1.76 -2.29
C VAL A 184 8.40 0.57 -1.33
N SER A 185 8.96 -0.57 -1.75
CA SER A 185 8.91 -1.82 -0.98
C SER A 185 10.28 -2.44 -0.85
N GLY A 186 10.47 -3.31 0.13
CA GLY A 186 11.66 -4.13 0.30
C GLY A 186 11.99 -5.05 -0.89
N PHE A 187 11.19 -5.10 -1.95
CA PHE A 187 11.56 -5.80 -3.19
C PHE A 187 12.25 -4.88 -4.22
N GLY A 188 12.09 -3.56 -4.07
CA GLY A 188 12.71 -2.56 -4.92
C GLY A 188 12.30 -1.16 -4.48
N ILE A 189 13.27 -0.25 -4.35
CA ILE A 189 13.08 1.10 -3.78
C ILE A 189 13.76 2.13 -4.68
N ASP A 190 13.10 3.26 -4.95
CA ASP A 190 13.76 4.44 -5.52
C ASP A 190 14.17 5.46 -4.44
N CYS A 191 14.79 6.56 -4.87
CA CYS A 191 15.28 7.58 -3.93
C CYS A 191 14.18 8.19 -3.06
N SER A 192 13.00 8.45 -3.62
CA SER A 192 11.85 8.98 -2.89
C SER A 192 11.12 7.91 -2.09
N GLY A 193 11.06 6.68 -2.59
CA GLY A 193 10.44 5.54 -1.92
C GLY A 193 11.16 5.15 -0.63
N LEU A 194 12.48 5.41 -0.52
CA LEU A 194 13.21 5.23 0.74
C LEU A 194 12.80 6.23 1.84
N VAL A 195 12.27 7.39 1.44
CA VAL A 195 11.88 8.47 2.37
C VAL A 195 10.43 8.30 2.85
N GLN A 196 9.59 7.58 2.10
CA GLN A 196 8.20 7.28 2.47
C GLN A 196 8.10 6.37 3.69
#